data_AF-A0A8J4GXG0-F1
#
_entry.id   AF-A0A8J4GXG0-F1
#
_cell.length_a   1.000
_cell.length_b   1.000
_cell.length_c   1.000
_cell.angle_alpha   90.00
_cell.angle_beta   90.00
_cell.angle_gamma   90.00
#
_symmetry.space_group_name_H-M   'P 1'
#
loop_
_entity.id
_entity.type
_entity.pdbx_description
1 polymer ?
#
loop_
_entity_poly.entity_id
_entity_poly.type
_entity_poly.pdbx_seq_one_letter_code
_entity_poly.pdbx_strand_id
1 'polypeptide(L)'
;MVMQTRSNALAWNPMEPFNFTAANEDCCLYTFDMRKLGSALCVHKDFVSAVMDVDYSPTGREFVAGSYDRSLRIFSVSGGHSREVYTTKRMQRVFAVRFSGDATYVFSGSDDMNVRCWKAKASEQLGIRLPREKHKQAYNDALLERYKHMPEVKRIVRHRHLPAAIYKAAKMRRTVVESDKRKLQRRIEHSAPGSIVVQTERKKKILAQVE
;
A
#
# COMPACT_ATOMS: atom_id res chain seq x y z
N MET A 1 -14.66 1.04 -15.96
CA MET A 1 -15.01 0.62 -14.58
C MET A 1 -15.24 1.87 -13.75
N VAL A 2 -16.38 1.96 -13.05
CA VAL A 2 -16.75 3.09 -12.19
C VAL A 2 -16.53 2.69 -10.74
N MET A 3 -15.66 3.42 -10.04
CA MET A 3 -15.46 3.28 -8.60
C MET A 3 -16.43 4.16 -7.82
N GLN A 4 -16.70 3.80 -6.56
CA GLN A 4 -17.56 4.60 -5.69
C GLN A 4 -16.99 6.01 -5.42
N THR A 5 -15.67 6.12 -5.37
CA THR A 5 -14.92 7.35 -5.12
C THR A 5 -13.88 7.57 -6.21
N ARG A 6 -13.46 8.83 -6.40
CA ARG A 6 -12.58 9.23 -7.49
C ARG A 6 -11.21 8.55 -7.38
N SER A 7 -10.72 8.02 -8.49
CA SER A 7 -9.33 7.60 -8.65
C SER A 7 -8.48 8.80 -9.04
N ASN A 8 -7.48 9.13 -8.24
CA ASN A 8 -6.59 10.29 -8.47
C ASN A 8 -5.51 9.99 -9.51
N ALA A 9 -4.93 8.79 -9.46
CA ALA A 9 -3.88 8.34 -10.34
C ALA A 9 -3.99 6.85 -10.63
N LEU A 10 -3.38 6.41 -11.73
CA LEU A 10 -3.24 5.01 -12.09
C LEU A 10 -1.82 4.76 -12.61
N ALA A 11 -1.28 3.60 -12.31
CA ALA A 11 -0.01 3.15 -12.86
C ALA A 11 -0.10 1.69 -13.29
N TRP A 12 0.48 1.41 -14.45
CA TRP A 12 0.56 0.05 -15.01
C TRP A 12 1.78 -0.68 -14.46
N ASN A 13 1.64 -1.99 -14.24
CA ASN A 13 2.78 -2.82 -13.91
C ASN A 13 3.67 -2.99 -15.16
N PRO A 14 4.93 -2.56 -15.15
CA PRO A 14 5.82 -2.64 -16.32
C PRO A 14 6.14 -4.07 -16.74
N MET A 15 6.07 -5.04 -15.82
CA MET A 15 6.32 -6.46 -16.13
C MET A 15 5.05 -7.25 -16.46
N GLU A 16 3.90 -6.80 -15.99
CA GLU A 16 2.61 -7.45 -16.20
C GLU A 16 1.63 -6.43 -16.80
N PRO A 17 1.61 -6.27 -18.14
CA PRO A 17 0.93 -5.15 -18.79
C PRO A 17 -0.58 -5.13 -18.61
N PHE A 18 -1.18 -6.25 -18.18
CA PHE A 18 -2.61 -6.32 -17.89
C PHE A 18 -2.95 -5.91 -16.45
N ASN A 19 -1.96 -5.78 -15.57
CA ASN A 19 -2.17 -5.38 -14.18
C ASN A 19 -1.87 -3.88 -14.02
N PHE A 20 -2.78 -3.17 -13.37
CA PHE A 20 -2.56 -1.77 -12.97
C PHE A 20 -3.06 -1.52 -11.56
N THR A 21 -2.48 -0.53 -10.89
CA THR A 21 -2.93 -0.08 -9.58
C THR A 21 -3.50 1.32 -9.66
N ALA A 22 -4.71 1.48 -9.13
CA ALA A 22 -5.39 2.77 -9.02
C ALA A 22 -5.27 3.32 -7.59
N ALA A 23 -4.80 4.55 -7.47
CA ALA A 23 -4.81 5.35 -6.25
C ALA A 23 -6.17 6.02 -6.08
N ASN A 24 -6.82 5.82 -4.93
CA ASN A 24 -8.18 6.31 -4.69
C ASN A 24 -8.24 7.25 -3.47
N GLU A 25 -9.22 8.14 -3.47
CA GLU A 25 -9.58 9.02 -2.35
C GLU A 25 -10.04 8.25 -1.09
N ASP A 26 -10.51 7.01 -1.26
CA ASP A 26 -10.91 6.08 -0.19
C ASP A 26 -9.75 5.61 0.73
N CYS A 27 -8.59 6.27 0.68
CA CYS A 27 -7.36 5.96 1.41
C CYS A 27 -6.80 4.56 1.11
N CYS A 28 -7.26 3.95 0.02
CA CYS A 28 -6.86 2.62 -0.41
C CYS A 28 -6.32 2.68 -1.84
N LEU A 29 -5.49 1.70 -2.19
CA LEU A 29 -5.16 1.42 -3.58
C LEU A 29 -5.74 0.09 -4.01
N TYR A 30 -6.05 -0.02 -5.29
CA TYR A 30 -6.69 -1.18 -5.86
C TYR A 30 -5.87 -1.66 -7.04
N THR A 31 -5.33 -2.87 -6.95
CA THR A 31 -4.71 -3.52 -8.10
C THR A 31 -5.78 -4.30 -8.86
N PHE A 32 -5.90 -4.03 -10.15
CA PHE A 32 -6.84 -4.65 -11.06
C PHE A 32 -6.11 -5.43 -12.15
N ASP A 33 -6.79 -6.47 -12.64
CA ASP A 33 -6.52 -7.07 -13.94
C ASP A 33 -7.45 -6.41 -14.95
N MET A 34 -6.91 -5.85 -16.04
CA MET A 34 -7.68 -5.22 -17.11
C MET A 34 -8.72 -6.17 -17.73
N ARG A 35 -8.42 -7.48 -17.73
CA ARG A 35 -9.30 -8.50 -18.32
C ARG A 35 -10.52 -8.78 -17.43
N LYS A 36 -10.42 -8.48 -16.13
CA LYS A 36 -11.46 -8.76 -15.13
C LYS A 36 -11.59 -7.62 -14.13
N LEU A 37 -12.27 -6.56 -14.56
CA LEU A 37 -12.51 -5.35 -13.75
C LEU A 37 -13.61 -5.51 -12.69
N GLY A 38 -14.38 -6.61 -12.71
CA GLY A 38 -15.45 -6.86 -11.74
C GLY A 38 -14.98 -7.16 -10.31
N SER A 39 -13.67 -7.31 -10.08
CA SER A 39 -13.09 -7.47 -8.74
C SER A 39 -11.62 -7.05 -8.72
N ALA A 40 -11.19 -6.33 -7.69
CA ALA A 40 -9.78 -6.04 -7.48
C ALA A 40 -9.01 -7.34 -7.15
N LEU A 41 -7.80 -7.49 -7.70
CA LEU A 41 -6.86 -8.55 -7.34
C LEU A 41 -6.39 -8.37 -5.90
N CYS A 42 -6.00 -7.15 -5.54
CA CYS A 42 -5.57 -6.78 -4.20
C CYS A 42 -6.12 -5.41 -3.80
N VAL A 43 -6.43 -5.25 -2.51
CA VAL A 43 -6.77 -3.96 -1.91
C VAL A 43 -5.65 -3.63 -0.93
N HIS A 44 -4.90 -2.59 -1.25
CA HIS A 44 -3.80 -2.10 -0.45
C HIS A 44 -4.30 -1.05 0.51
N LYS A 45 -4.13 -1.33 1.79
CA LYS A 45 -4.60 -0.52 2.89
C LYS A 45 -3.39 -0.03 3.65
N ASP A 46 -3.58 1.07 4.38
CA ASP A 46 -2.82 1.52 5.55
C ASP A 46 -2.81 3.06 5.59
N PHE A 47 -3.06 3.73 4.45
CA PHE A 47 -3.07 5.19 4.37
C PHE A 47 -4.16 5.82 5.22
N VAL A 48 -3.83 7.04 5.67
CA VAL A 48 -4.67 7.83 6.56
C VAL A 48 -5.37 8.96 5.80
N SER A 49 -5.12 9.16 4.52
CA SER A 49 -5.86 10.13 3.72
C SER A 49 -5.89 9.68 2.26
N ALA A 50 -6.50 10.49 1.41
CA ALA A 50 -6.55 10.25 -0.02
C ALA A 50 -5.15 9.92 -0.55
N VAL A 51 -5.08 8.92 -1.41
CA VAL A 51 -3.84 8.58 -2.11
C VAL A 51 -3.80 9.44 -3.37
N MET A 52 -2.74 10.23 -3.53
CA MET A 52 -2.66 11.22 -4.60
C MET A 52 -2.02 10.63 -5.85
N ASP A 53 -0.97 9.83 -5.67
CA ASP A 53 -0.18 9.30 -6.78
C ASP A 53 0.34 7.90 -6.45
N VAL A 54 0.62 7.13 -7.51
CA VAL A 54 1.14 5.77 -7.45
C VAL A 54 2.09 5.53 -8.63
N ASP A 55 3.20 4.84 -8.37
CA ASP A 55 4.16 4.48 -9.41
C ASP A 55 4.75 3.10 -9.16
N TYR A 56 5.03 2.36 -10.23
CA TYR A 56 5.58 1.00 -10.13
C TYR A 56 7.10 1.01 -10.15
N SER A 57 7.70 0.09 -9.40
CA SER A 57 9.10 -0.25 -9.59
C SER A 57 9.27 -0.84 -10.99
N PRO A 58 10.39 -0.55 -11.69
CA PRO A 58 10.68 -1.18 -12.98
C PRO A 58 10.80 -2.71 -12.90
N THR A 59 10.99 -3.25 -11.68
CA THR A 59 10.96 -4.71 -11.44
C THR A 59 9.54 -5.31 -11.47
N GLY A 60 8.49 -4.48 -11.40
CA GLY A 60 7.08 -4.90 -11.39
C GLY A 60 6.62 -5.64 -10.12
N ARG A 61 7.49 -5.80 -9.10
CA ARG A 61 7.18 -6.54 -7.86
C ARG A 61 6.66 -5.65 -6.73
N GLU A 62 6.96 -4.37 -6.82
CA GLU A 62 6.67 -3.37 -5.81
C GLU A 62 6.16 -2.10 -6.48
N PHE A 63 5.39 -1.33 -5.72
CA PHE A 63 4.94 -0.01 -6.13
C PHE A 63 4.99 0.93 -4.93
N VAL A 64 4.99 2.22 -5.22
CA VAL A 64 5.06 3.27 -4.23
C VAL A 64 3.85 4.15 -4.39
N ALA A 65 3.34 4.65 -3.27
CA ALA A 65 2.20 5.54 -3.24
C ALA A 65 2.49 6.73 -2.32
N GLY A 66 2.04 7.89 -2.76
CA GLY A 66 2.06 9.14 -1.99
C GLY A 66 0.66 9.49 -1.52
N SER A 67 0.53 9.91 -0.27
CA SER A 67 -0.76 10.31 0.29
C SER A 67 -0.75 11.74 0.82
N TYR A 68 -1.96 12.29 0.84
CA TYR A 68 -2.28 13.55 1.49
C TYR A 68 -2.01 13.52 3.01
N ASP A 69 -1.84 12.33 3.63
CA ASP A 69 -1.51 12.16 5.05
C ASP A 69 -0.04 12.51 5.41
N ARG A 70 0.75 13.00 4.44
CA ARG A 70 2.18 13.32 4.55
C ARG A 70 3.07 12.09 4.74
N SER A 71 2.60 10.94 4.26
CA SER A 71 3.38 9.72 4.19
C SER A 71 3.53 9.24 2.76
N LEU A 72 4.68 8.63 2.52
CA LEU A 72 4.95 7.82 1.35
C LEU A 72 5.07 6.38 1.81
N ARG A 73 4.49 5.44 1.07
CA ARG A 73 4.52 4.03 1.42
C ARG A 73 4.87 3.17 0.22
N ILE A 74 5.67 2.15 0.49
CA ILE A 74 6.05 1.14 -0.50
C ILE A 74 5.27 -0.13 -0.19
N PHE A 75 4.68 -0.71 -1.22
CA PHE A 75 3.88 -1.92 -1.15
C PHE A 75 4.47 -2.98 -2.06
N SER A 76 4.28 -4.25 -1.68
CA SER A 76 4.42 -5.35 -2.63
C SER A 76 3.12 -5.49 -3.41
N VAL A 77 3.20 -5.82 -4.70
CA VAL A 77 2.02 -5.96 -5.58
C VAL A 77 1.02 -7.00 -5.03
N SER A 78 1.51 -8.06 -4.41
CA SER A 78 0.69 -9.13 -3.81
C SER A 78 0.36 -8.91 -2.34
N GLY A 79 0.88 -7.86 -1.69
CA GLY A 79 0.70 -7.62 -0.26
C GLY A 79 -0.27 -6.48 0.02
N GLY A 80 -1.36 -6.73 0.76
CA GLY A 80 -2.36 -5.70 1.08
C GLY A 80 -1.95 -4.67 2.15
N HIS A 81 -0.72 -4.73 2.65
CA HIS A 81 -0.16 -3.82 3.65
C HIS A 81 1.20 -3.30 3.20
N SER A 82 1.54 -2.11 3.68
CA SER A 82 2.79 -1.43 3.38
C SER A 82 3.99 -2.21 3.92
N ARG A 83 5.03 -2.34 3.09
CA ARG A 83 6.35 -2.88 3.46
C ARG A 83 7.14 -1.83 4.23
N GLU A 84 7.17 -0.61 3.72
CA GLU A 84 7.85 0.53 4.33
C GLU A 84 6.97 1.78 4.31
N VAL A 85 7.23 2.65 5.28
CA VAL A 85 6.61 3.97 5.38
C VAL A 85 7.71 5.01 5.60
N TYR A 86 7.70 6.05 4.78
CA TYR A 86 8.57 7.21 4.88
C TYR A 86 7.74 8.42 5.29
N THR A 87 8.19 9.08 6.36
CA THR A 87 7.59 10.32 6.87
C THR A 87 8.70 11.22 7.37
N THR A 88 8.48 12.53 7.34
CA THR A 88 9.40 13.50 7.95
C THR A 88 8.59 14.66 8.50
N LYS A 89 9.01 15.24 9.62
CA LYS A 89 8.29 16.34 10.28
C LYS A 89 8.07 17.56 9.37
N ARG A 90 9.05 17.84 8.48
CA ARG A 90 8.99 18.95 7.52
C ARG A 90 8.17 18.61 6.27
N MET A 91 8.03 17.33 5.93
CA MET A 91 7.33 16.90 4.73
C MET A 91 5.83 17.14 4.91
N GLN A 92 5.25 17.89 3.97
CA GLN A 92 3.83 18.14 3.93
C GLN A 92 3.16 17.11 3.01
N ARG A 93 2.05 17.48 2.37
CA ARG A 93 1.27 16.58 1.51
C ARG A 93 2.15 16.08 0.38
N VAL A 94 2.04 14.80 0.02
CA VAL A 94 2.79 14.20 -1.08
C VAL A 94 1.87 14.11 -2.29
N PHE A 95 2.22 14.81 -3.36
CA PHE A 95 1.39 14.90 -4.56
C PHE A 95 1.90 14.03 -5.70
N ALA A 96 3.21 13.83 -5.79
CA ALA A 96 3.81 13.04 -6.85
C ALA A 96 4.84 12.09 -6.27
N VAL A 97 4.90 10.87 -6.79
CA VAL A 97 5.91 9.88 -6.42
C VAL A 97 6.41 9.16 -7.65
N ARG A 98 7.72 8.93 -7.73
CA ARG A 98 8.33 8.14 -8.81
C ARG A 98 9.38 7.16 -8.32
N PHE A 99 9.43 5.99 -8.92
CA PHE A 99 10.58 5.09 -8.79
C PHE A 99 11.72 5.54 -9.69
N SER A 100 12.95 5.30 -9.24
CA SER A 100 14.10 5.36 -10.12
C SER A 100 14.11 4.17 -11.09
N GLY A 101 14.71 4.36 -12.27
CA GLY A 101 14.79 3.31 -13.30
C GLY A 101 15.62 2.08 -12.89
N ASP A 102 16.45 2.19 -11.86
CA ASP A 102 17.20 1.10 -11.26
C ASP A 102 16.49 0.43 -10.06
N ALA A 103 15.27 0.88 -9.70
CA ALA A 103 14.49 0.45 -8.54
C ALA A 103 15.13 0.65 -7.16
N THR A 104 16.27 1.36 -7.06
CA THR A 104 16.97 1.53 -5.78
C THR A 104 16.51 2.74 -4.99
N TYR A 105 15.92 3.73 -5.67
CA TYR A 105 15.45 4.97 -5.09
C TYR A 105 13.99 5.26 -5.42
N VAL A 106 13.42 6.13 -4.60
CA VAL A 106 12.07 6.65 -4.72
C VAL A 106 12.13 8.15 -4.55
N PHE A 107 11.51 8.89 -5.46
CA PHE A 107 11.38 10.34 -5.40
C PHE A 107 10.00 10.73 -4.94
N SER A 108 9.91 11.71 -4.05
CA SER A 108 8.64 12.28 -3.61
C SER A 108 8.62 13.79 -3.86
N GLY A 109 7.63 14.27 -4.60
CA GLY A 109 7.28 15.68 -4.71
C GLY A 109 6.24 16.05 -3.66
N SER A 110 6.63 16.92 -2.73
CA SER A 110 5.75 17.39 -1.66
C SER A 110 5.34 18.83 -1.87
N ASP A 111 4.21 19.19 -1.28
CA ASP A 111 3.63 20.53 -1.23
C ASP A 111 4.53 21.59 -0.57
N ASP A 112 5.56 21.16 0.16
CA ASP A 112 6.57 22.05 0.72
C ASP A 112 7.64 22.49 -0.30
N MET A 113 7.32 22.39 -1.59
CA MET A 113 8.15 22.73 -2.75
C MET A 113 9.46 21.93 -2.85
N ASN A 114 9.62 20.88 -2.05
CA ASN A 114 10.81 20.04 -2.05
C ASN A 114 10.56 18.71 -2.77
N VAL A 115 11.53 18.32 -3.58
CA VAL A 115 11.68 16.94 -4.06
C VAL A 115 12.67 16.22 -3.16
N ARG A 116 12.26 15.08 -2.60
CA ARG A 116 13.11 14.25 -1.74
C ARG A 116 13.40 12.92 -2.41
N CYS A 117 14.62 12.43 -2.21
CA CYS A 117 15.04 11.11 -2.62
C CYS A 117 15.12 10.19 -1.39
N TRP A 118 14.51 9.02 -1.52
CA TRP A 118 14.48 7.95 -0.52
C TRP A 118 15.11 6.72 -1.12
N LYS A 119 15.74 5.89 -0.29
CA LYS A 119 16.05 4.52 -0.72
C LYS A 119 14.76 3.74 -0.83
N ALA A 120 14.63 2.89 -1.85
CA ALA A 120 13.54 1.94 -1.93
C ALA A 120 13.62 0.99 -0.73
N LYS A 121 14.80 0.40 -0.45
CA LYS A 121 15.06 -0.43 0.73
C LYS A 121 15.87 0.32 1.77
N ALA A 122 15.26 0.70 2.90
CA ALA A 122 15.91 1.51 3.93
C ALA A 122 17.22 0.93 4.47
N SER A 123 17.26 -0.37 4.74
CA SER A 123 18.42 -1.08 5.32
C SER A 123 19.56 -1.30 4.33
N GLU A 124 19.32 -1.06 3.04
CA GLU A 124 20.31 -1.29 2.02
C GLU A 124 21.38 -0.19 2.06
N GLN A 125 22.60 -0.56 2.48
CA GLN A 125 23.83 0.23 2.28
C GLN A 125 24.03 0.66 0.81
N LEU A 126 24.65 1.83 0.62
CA LEU A 126 25.01 2.35 -0.69
C LEU A 126 26.47 2.00 -1.01
N GLY A 127 26.81 1.95 -2.30
CA GLY A 127 28.17 1.72 -2.78
C GLY A 127 28.46 0.26 -3.17
N ILE A 128 29.74 -0.01 -3.46
CA ILE A 128 30.20 -1.32 -3.91
C ILE A 128 30.22 -2.27 -2.71
N ARG A 129 29.46 -3.37 -2.81
CA ARG A 129 29.45 -4.43 -1.80
C ARG A 129 30.36 -5.59 -2.17
N LEU A 130 31.09 -6.08 -1.19
CA LEU A 130 31.88 -7.30 -1.34
C LEU A 130 30.96 -8.53 -1.51
N PRO A 131 31.37 -9.56 -2.26
CA PRO A 131 30.57 -10.77 -2.42
C PRO A 131 30.14 -11.41 -1.08
N ARG A 132 31.04 -11.43 -0.09
CA ARG A 132 30.76 -11.96 1.26
C ARG A 132 29.62 -11.19 1.96
N GLU A 133 29.55 -9.88 1.79
CA GLU A 133 28.50 -9.05 2.39
C GLU A 133 27.15 -9.30 1.71
N LYS A 134 27.15 -9.42 0.37
CA LYS A 134 25.95 -9.79 -0.40
C LYS A 134 25.41 -11.15 0.04
N HIS A 135 26.28 -12.15 0.19
CA HIS A 135 25.90 -13.48 0.67
C HIS A 135 25.33 -13.44 2.10
N LYS A 136 25.95 -12.68 3.00
CA LYS A 136 25.45 -12.50 4.37
C LYS A 136 24.06 -11.84 4.37
N GLN A 137 23.86 -10.81 3.55
CA GLN A 137 22.57 -10.13 3.45
C GLN A 137 21.49 -11.06 2.88
N ALA A 138 21.79 -11.79 1.79
CA ALA A 138 20.87 -12.77 1.21
C ALA A 138 20.51 -13.89 2.19
N TYR A 139 21.47 -14.36 2.99
CA TYR A 139 21.23 -15.34 4.05
C TYR A 139 20.27 -14.79 5.12
N ASN A 140 20.50 -13.56 5.58
CA ASN A 140 19.62 -12.91 6.56
C ASN A 140 18.21 -12.70 6.01
N ASP A 141 18.08 -12.25 4.76
CA ASP A 141 16.78 -12.05 4.10
C ASP A 141 16.02 -13.38 3.96
N ALA A 142 16.71 -14.46 3.57
CA ALA A 142 16.12 -15.80 3.50
C ALA A 142 15.69 -16.32 4.88
N LEU A 143 16.46 -16.05 5.92
CA LEU A 143 16.14 -16.42 7.29
C LEU A 143 14.91 -15.65 7.80
N LEU A 144 14.86 -14.34 7.52
CA LEU A 144 13.69 -13.51 7.82
C LEU A 144 12.45 -14.04 7.10
N GLU A 145 12.54 -14.38 5.81
CA GLU A 145 11.42 -14.93 5.06
C GLU A 145 10.93 -16.28 5.62
N ARG A 146 11.85 -17.16 6.05
CA ARG A 146 11.53 -18.45 6.67
C ARG A 146 10.81 -18.27 8.00
N TYR A 147 11.28 -17.36 8.85
CA TYR A 147 10.80 -17.20 10.23
C TYR A 147 9.86 -16.00 10.44
N LYS A 148 9.43 -15.29 9.39
CA LYS A 148 8.53 -14.11 9.48
C LYS A 148 7.19 -14.36 10.16
N HIS A 149 6.75 -15.61 10.24
CA HIS A 149 5.49 -15.99 10.86
C HIS A 149 5.57 -16.07 12.39
N MET A 150 6.79 -16.21 12.95
CA MET A 150 7.01 -16.22 14.40
C MET A 150 6.61 -14.87 15.02
N PRO A 151 5.85 -14.84 16.12
CA PRO A 151 5.29 -13.60 16.67
C PRO A 151 6.32 -12.52 17.01
N GLU A 152 7.48 -12.91 17.54
CA GLU A 152 8.56 -11.98 17.92
C GLU A 152 9.19 -11.32 16.70
N VAL A 153 9.61 -12.14 15.72
CA VAL A 153 10.16 -11.68 14.44
C VAL A 153 9.16 -10.78 13.73
N LYS A 154 7.90 -11.23 13.61
CA LYS A 154 6.82 -10.48 12.98
C LYS A 154 6.58 -9.12 13.63
N ARG A 155 6.62 -9.05 14.97
CA ARG A 155 6.43 -7.81 15.74
C ARG A 155 7.55 -6.83 15.45
N ILE A 156 8.80 -7.29 15.51
CA ILE A 156 10.00 -6.47 15.27
C ILE A 156 10.01 -5.95 13.84
N VAL A 157 9.82 -6.82 12.85
CA VAL A 157 9.84 -6.47 11.42
C VAL A 157 8.75 -5.47 11.05
N ARG A 158 7.56 -5.60 11.64
CA ARG A 158 6.42 -4.69 11.38
C ARG A 158 6.48 -3.38 12.15
N HIS A 159 7.30 -3.30 13.20
CA HIS A 159 7.35 -2.11 14.04
C HIS A 159 7.97 -0.94 13.26
N ARG A 160 7.20 0.13 13.07
CA ARG A 160 7.64 1.38 12.44
C ARG A 160 7.17 2.55 13.29
N HIS A 161 8.05 3.54 13.47
CA HIS A 161 7.68 4.78 14.14
C HIS A 161 6.84 5.64 13.21
N LEU A 162 5.59 5.91 13.61
CA LEU A 162 4.67 6.77 12.88
C LEU A 162 4.48 8.09 13.64
N PRO A 163 4.41 9.24 12.94
CA PRO A 163 4.01 10.50 13.57
C PRO A 163 2.68 10.37 14.30
N ALA A 164 2.56 11.01 15.47
CA ALA A 164 1.42 10.87 16.36
C ALA A 164 0.07 11.15 15.67
N ALA A 165 0.02 12.12 14.76
CA ALA A 165 -1.19 12.45 13.99
C ALA A 165 -1.64 11.27 13.10
N ILE A 166 -0.70 10.65 12.37
CA ILE A 166 -0.97 9.51 11.50
C ILE A 166 -1.36 8.30 12.34
N TYR A 167 -0.63 8.02 13.42
CA TYR A 167 -0.93 6.91 14.33
C TYR A 167 -2.32 7.02 14.95
N LYS A 168 -2.68 8.20 15.49
CA LYS A 168 -4.01 8.43 16.09
C LYS A 168 -5.12 8.26 15.06
N ALA A 169 -4.98 8.85 13.87
CA ALA A 169 -6.00 8.75 12.84
C ALA A 169 -6.10 7.34 12.21
N ALA A 170 -5.01 6.58 12.13
CA ALA A 170 -5.02 5.16 11.78
C ALA A 170 -5.75 4.33 12.84
N LYS A 171 -5.48 4.57 14.13
CA LYS A 171 -6.14 3.91 15.25
C LYS A 171 -7.66 4.19 15.25
N MET A 172 -8.06 5.44 15.08
CA MET A 172 -9.47 5.84 14.97
C MET A 172 -10.18 5.16 13.80
N ARG A 173 -9.52 5.06 12.64
CA ARG A 173 -10.10 4.33 11.51
C ARG A 173 -10.28 2.86 11.79
N ARG A 174 -9.30 2.24 12.42
CA ARG A 174 -9.37 0.82 12.77
C ARG A 174 -10.55 0.55 13.71
N THR A 175 -10.79 1.40 14.71
CA THR A 175 -11.93 1.25 15.60
C THR A 175 -13.26 1.45 14.88
N VAL A 176 -13.35 2.40 13.94
CA VAL A 176 -14.54 2.58 13.09
C VAL A 176 -14.82 1.34 12.24
N VAL A 177 -13.80 0.82 11.53
CA VAL A 177 -13.94 -0.38 10.68
C VAL A 177 -14.33 -1.62 11.49
N GLU A 178 -13.73 -1.81 12.68
CA GLU A 178 -14.09 -2.91 13.58
C GLU A 178 -15.53 -2.77 14.11
N SER A 179 -15.96 -1.55 14.43
CA SER A 179 -17.36 -1.24 14.78
C SER A 179 -18.32 -1.62 13.66
N ASP A 180 -18.02 -1.21 12.43
CA ASP A 180 -18.91 -1.44 11.28
C ASP A 180 -18.99 -2.92 10.92
N LYS A 181 -17.87 -3.65 10.99
CA LYS A 181 -17.84 -5.11 10.83
C LYS A 181 -18.71 -5.79 11.88
N ARG A 182 -18.60 -5.39 13.16
CA ARG A 182 -19.43 -5.93 14.24
C ARG A 182 -20.91 -5.62 14.06
N LYS A 183 -21.26 -4.41 13.61
CA LYS A 183 -22.67 -4.04 13.32
C LYS A 183 -23.22 -4.86 12.16
N LEU A 184 -22.45 -5.05 11.09
CA LEU A 184 -22.82 -5.88 9.96
C LEU A 184 -23.04 -7.34 10.39
N GLN A 185 -22.12 -7.89 11.18
CA GLN A 185 -22.21 -9.25 11.71
C GLN A 185 -23.50 -9.45 12.53
N ARG A 186 -23.81 -8.51 13.43
CA ARG A 186 -25.07 -8.55 14.18
C ARG A 186 -26.30 -8.49 13.29
N ARG A 187 -26.29 -7.64 12.24
CA ARG A 187 -27.41 -7.58 11.28
C ARG A 187 -27.61 -8.92 10.57
N ILE A 188 -26.53 -9.60 10.19
CA ILE A 188 -26.58 -10.92 9.55
C ILE A 188 -27.17 -11.95 10.52
N GLU A 189 -26.70 -11.97 11.76
CA GLU A 189 -27.17 -12.91 12.80
C GLU A 189 -28.65 -12.73 13.15
N HIS A 190 -29.16 -11.50 13.11
CA HIS A 190 -30.56 -11.17 13.42
C HIS A 190 -31.48 -11.10 12.20
N SER A 191 -30.99 -11.40 10.99
CA SER A 191 -31.82 -11.43 9.77
C SER A 191 -32.05 -12.87 9.33
N ALA A 192 -33.06 -13.09 8.50
CA ALA A 192 -33.31 -14.41 7.92
C ALA A 192 -32.07 -14.92 7.14
N PRO A 193 -31.73 -16.22 7.23
CA PRO A 193 -30.59 -16.79 6.50
C PRO A 193 -30.64 -16.45 5.00
N GLY A 194 -29.54 -15.91 4.46
CA GLY A 194 -29.42 -15.57 3.03
C GLY A 194 -30.04 -14.22 2.61
N SER A 195 -30.73 -13.51 3.51
CA SER A 195 -31.32 -12.19 3.19
C SER A 195 -30.30 -11.09 2.92
N ILE A 196 -29.14 -11.13 3.59
CA ILE A 196 -28.07 -10.13 3.45
C ILE A 196 -26.92 -10.70 2.62
N VAL A 197 -26.72 -10.15 1.43
CA VAL A 197 -25.58 -10.52 0.56
C VAL A 197 -24.35 -9.70 0.95
N VAL A 198 -23.35 -10.37 1.55
CA VAL A 198 -22.09 -9.73 1.91
C VAL A 198 -21.15 -9.70 0.71
N GLN A 199 -20.86 -8.51 0.22
CA GLN A 199 -19.84 -8.33 -0.83
C GLN A 199 -18.44 -8.34 -0.22
N THR A 200 -17.49 -8.96 -0.92
CA THR A 200 -16.08 -8.94 -0.54
C THR A 200 -15.50 -7.52 -0.69
N GLU A 201 -14.51 -7.17 0.13
CA GLU A 201 -13.88 -5.84 0.09
C GLU A 201 -13.29 -5.48 -1.29
N ARG A 202 -12.92 -6.50 -2.08
CA ARG A 202 -12.42 -6.39 -3.46
C ARG A 202 -13.49 -6.00 -4.49
N LYS A 203 -14.77 -6.21 -4.18
CA LYS A 203 -15.91 -5.88 -5.05
C LYS A 203 -16.71 -4.68 -4.53
N LYS A 204 -16.73 -4.48 -3.21
CA LYS A 204 -17.56 -3.49 -2.50
C LYS A 204 -17.44 -2.05 -3.03
N LYS A 205 -16.31 -1.68 -3.62
CA LYS A 205 -16.00 -0.32 -4.08
C LYS A 205 -16.14 -0.12 -5.60
N ILE A 206 -16.61 -1.14 -6.29
CA ILE A 206 -16.83 -1.17 -7.75
C ILE A 206 -18.33 -1.04 -7.98
N LEU A 207 -18.77 0.02 -8.66
CA LEU A 207 -20.18 0.29 -8.91
C LEU A 207 -20.66 -0.32 -10.23
N ALA A 208 -19.88 -0.17 -11.30
CA ALA A 208 -20.26 -0.65 -12.63
C ALA A 208 -19.05 -0.93 -13.52
N GLN A 209 -19.22 -1.85 -14.47
CA GLN A 209 -18.35 -1.98 -15.64
C GLN A 209 -19.04 -1.24 -16.78
N VAL A 210 -18.33 -0.27 -17.37
CA VAL A 210 -18.79 0.36 -18.62
C VAL A 210 -18.22 -0.54 -19.71
N GLU A 211 -19.09 -1.09 -20.54
CA GLU A 211 -18.75 -1.89 -21.72
C GLU A 211 -18.11 -1.01 -22.81
#